data_AF-A0A970H0E4-F1
#
_entry.id   AF-A0A970H0E4-F1
#
_cell.length_a   1.000
_cell.length_b   1.000
_cell.length_c   1.000
_cell.angle_alpha   90.00
_cell.angle_beta   90.00
_cell.angle_gamma   90.00
#
_symmetry.space_group_name_H-M   'P 1'
#
loop_
_entity.id
_entity.type
_entity.pdbx_description
1 polymer ?
#
loop_
_entity_poly.entity_id
_entity_poly.type
_entity_poly.pdbx_seq_one_letter_code
_entity_poly.pdbx_strand_id
1 'polypeptide(L)'
;SYVYIGEELVEKIKKYIDESRKIIVSYAELFNYFKEELKEYNINNRFNLQGLLKPELEKSYIMGKDYVSKKEGWTIDKEIERFVLSKGRVTKQEICDEFLGMKDIVFSTNIKKNGNIIAKDDGVYVHASSLDICDEDYEKMRNLLVEHTEKIPVSARKIHVILKNNYQDFLARNDINSHSELFDVLRYMFGKEFKFSRPFIAKPGTVDANNLDVARRILADYDVISIDEIVDIFNQNHIIYLSLRSILIQLNDEFLQVSKDFMGRVKEEVMTEKVKRTILGRLQSLIAEKGYIAGRAIENFKGFPDIGYHWNPYLLRSVTEKYFTDKIGMVDVLTSSLGSMNTIFVKKEFSDMSYSEFLEFVIKRRHEKQPFKSSKEVREWVKSERLDLKVKQALDVLD
;
A
#
# COMPACT_ATOMS: atom_id res chain seq x y z
N SER A 1 -29.20 19.18 30.69
CA SER A 1 -29.38 18.24 31.82
C SER A 1 -28.03 17.70 32.22
N TYR A 2 -27.61 17.87 33.47
CA TYR A 2 -26.39 17.24 33.97
C TYR A 2 -26.62 15.73 34.01
N VAL A 3 -25.79 14.97 33.29
CA VAL A 3 -25.84 13.51 33.32
C VAL A 3 -25.24 13.08 34.66
N TYR A 4 -25.98 12.30 35.44
CA TYR A 4 -25.57 11.78 36.74
C TYR A 4 -25.61 10.25 36.69
N ILE A 5 -24.62 9.59 37.27
CA ILE A 5 -24.59 8.13 37.43
C ILE A 5 -24.92 7.80 38.88
N GLY A 6 -25.88 6.89 39.10
CA GLY A 6 -26.28 6.49 40.46
C GLY A 6 -25.16 5.75 41.19
N GLU A 7 -25.04 5.97 42.50
CA GLU A 7 -24.03 5.30 43.35
C GLU A 7 -24.13 3.76 43.27
N GLU A 8 -25.34 3.22 43.17
CA GLU A 8 -25.57 1.78 43.02
C GLU A 8 -24.89 1.21 41.75
N LEU A 9 -24.98 1.92 40.62
CA LEU A 9 -24.35 1.49 39.38
C LEU A 9 -22.83 1.65 39.44
N VAL A 10 -22.32 2.70 40.09
CA VAL A 10 -20.89 2.87 40.34
C VAL A 10 -20.34 1.70 41.16
N GLU A 11 -21.03 1.29 42.22
CA GLU A 11 -20.59 0.20 43.08
C GLU A 11 -20.65 -1.16 42.36
N LYS A 12 -21.68 -1.38 41.52
CA LYS A 12 -21.74 -2.54 40.60
C LYS A 12 -20.55 -2.57 39.64
N ILE A 13 -20.16 -1.42 39.09
CA ILE A 13 -19.01 -1.29 38.20
C ILE A 13 -17.70 -1.59 38.95
N LYS A 14 -17.50 -1.03 40.14
CA LYS A 14 -16.32 -1.32 40.99
C LYS A 14 -16.21 -2.80 41.30
N LYS A 15 -17.32 -3.41 41.72
CA LYS A 15 -17.41 -4.85 41.98
C LYS A 15 -17.02 -5.67 40.75
N TYR A 16 -17.55 -5.33 39.57
CA TYR A 16 -17.17 -5.99 38.32
C TYR A 16 -15.67 -5.88 38.02
N ILE A 17 -15.09 -4.69 38.24
CA ILE A 17 -13.65 -4.49 38.07
C ILE A 17 -12.90 -5.41 39.04
N ASP A 18 -13.22 -5.39 40.33
CA ASP A 18 -12.51 -6.16 41.37
C ASP A 18 -12.59 -7.67 41.16
N GLU A 19 -13.79 -8.19 40.84
CA GLU A 19 -14.02 -9.62 40.60
C GLU A 19 -13.44 -10.12 39.28
N SER A 20 -13.15 -9.22 38.32
CA SER A 20 -12.51 -9.56 37.06
C SER A 20 -11.10 -10.13 37.27
N ARG A 21 -10.76 -11.22 36.58
CA ARG A 21 -9.40 -11.77 36.56
C ARG A 21 -8.41 -10.87 35.82
N LYS A 22 -8.91 -9.93 35.03
CA LYS A 22 -8.11 -8.98 34.26
C LYS A 22 -7.53 -7.91 35.18
N ILE A 23 -6.30 -7.49 34.89
CA ILE A 23 -5.69 -6.34 35.57
C ILE A 23 -6.25 -5.04 34.99
N ILE A 24 -6.58 -5.05 33.70
CA ILE A 24 -7.17 -3.92 32.98
C ILE A 24 -8.58 -4.23 32.50
N VAL A 25 -9.47 -3.26 32.68
CA VAL A 25 -10.82 -3.26 32.12
C VAL A 25 -11.01 -1.98 31.32
N SER A 26 -11.38 -2.10 30.05
CA SER A 26 -11.55 -0.91 29.18
C SER A 26 -12.89 -0.21 29.44
N TYR A 27 -12.99 1.09 29.18
CA TYR A 27 -14.30 1.76 29.24
C TYR A 27 -15.25 1.27 28.15
N ALA A 28 -14.73 0.73 27.05
CA ALA A 28 -15.56 0.09 26.04
C ALA A 28 -16.20 -1.19 26.59
N GLU A 29 -15.46 -1.97 27.37
CA GLU A 29 -15.96 -3.17 28.02
C GLU A 29 -17.01 -2.82 29.07
N LEU A 30 -16.70 -1.90 29.99
CA LEU A 30 -17.67 -1.42 30.98
C LEU A 30 -18.95 -0.91 30.32
N PHE A 31 -18.82 -0.11 29.26
CA PHE A 31 -19.97 0.43 28.54
C PHE A 31 -20.82 -0.66 27.88
N ASN A 32 -20.20 -1.69 27.29
CA ASN A 32 -20.94 -2.76 26.65
C ASN A 32 -21.56 -3.74 27.65
N TYR A 33 -20.87 -4.00 28.76
CA TYR A 33 -21.37 -4.89 29.81
C TYR A 33 -22.58 -4.29 30.54
N PHE A 34 -22.48 -3.02 30.96
CA PHE A 34 -23.56 -2.31 31.68
C PHE A 34 -24.50 -1.54 30.75
N LYS A 35 -24.60 -1.95 29.47
CA LYS A 35 -25.26 -1.14 28.43
C LYS A 35 -26.73 -0.83 28.76
N GLU A 36 -27.46 -1.78 29.35
CA GLU A 36 -28.87 -1.59 29.65
C GLU A 36 -29.07 -0.65 30.85
N GLU A 37 -28.31 -0.85 31.93
CA GLU A 37 -28.34 0.03 33.10
C GLU A 37 -27.89 1.46 32.75
N LEU A 38 -26.87 1.60 31.91
CA LEU A 38 -26.36 2.91 31.48
C LEU A 38 -27.38 3.73 30.66
N LYS A 39 -28.31 3.07 29.95
CA LYS A 39 -29.39 3.76 29.23
C LYS A 39 -30.33 4.49 30.17
N GLU A 40 -30.61 3.93 31.35
CA GLU A 40 -31.49 4.55 32.36
C GLU A 40 -30.95 5.91 32.82
N TYR A 41 -29.63 6.07 32.80
CA TYR A 41 -28.93 7.30 33.15
C TYR A 41 -28.64 8.21 31.94
N ASN A 42 -29.19 7.91 30.75
CA ASN A 42 -28.87 8.60 29.49
C ASN A 42 -27.38 8.59 29.12
N ILE A 43 -26.62 7.58 29.55
CA ILE A 43 -25.21 7.40 29.21
C ILE A 43 -25.14 6.58 27.92
N ASN A 44 -25.03 7.26 26.78
CA ASN A 44 -25.11 6.64 25.46
C ASN A 44 -23.74 6.38 24.80
N ASN A 45 -22.64 6.78 25.44
CA ASN A 45 -21.30 6.51 24.91
C ASN A 45 -20.26 6.35 26.03
N ARG A 46 -19.18 5.62 25.71
CA ARG A 46 -18.09 5.30 26.65
C ARG A 46 -17.31 6.51 27.18
N PHE A 47 -17.26 7.63 26.44
CA PHE A 47 -16.52 8.82 26.86
C PHE A 47 -17.27 9.57 27.96
N ASN A 48 -18.60 9.64 27.85
CA ASN A 48 -19.46 10.12 28.93
C ASN A 48 -19.32 9.24 30.17
N LEU A 49 -19.34 7.91 30.01
CA LEU A 49 -19.12 6.97 31.10
C LEU A 49 -17.78 7.20 31.81
N GLN A 50 -16.70 7.35 31.04
CA GLN A 50 -15.37 7.64 31.58
C GLN A 50 -15.35 8.92 32.42
N GLY A 51 -15.94 10.01 31.90
CA GLY A 51 -15.97 11.29 32.61
C GLY A 51 -16.71 11.21 33.95
N LEU A 52 -17.81 10.44 34.00
CA LEU A 52 -18.61 10.26 35.20
C LEU A 52 -17.98 9.32 36.22
N LEU A 53 -17.31 8.26 35.76
CA LEU A 53 -16.64 7.30 36.64
C LEU A 53 -15.32 7.81 37.21
N LYS A 54 -14.69 8.79 36.55
CA LYS A 54 -13.33 9.20 36.91
C LYS A 54 -13.16 9.60 38.38
N PRO A 55 -13.99 10.51 38.95
CA PRO A 55 -13.86 10.92 40.35
C PRO A 55 -14.05 9.77 41.35
N GLU A 56 -14.83 8.75 40.98
CA GLU A 56 -15.13 7.62 41.86
C GLU A 56 -14.14 6.48 41.78
N LEU A 57 -13.54 6.27 40.60
CA LEU A 57 -12.60 5.18 40.36
C LEU A 57 -11.15 5.58 40.66
N GLU A 58 -10.77 6.85 40.53
CA GLU A 58 -9.39 7.30 40.79
C GLU A 58 -8.94 7.10 42.25
N LYS A 59 -9.88 6.89 43.17
CA LYS A 59 -9.63 6.57 44.58
C LYS A 59 -9.06 5.16 44.79
N SER A 60 -9.39 4.23 43.89
CA SER A 60 -9.09 2.80 44.05
C SER A 60 -8.29 2.21 42.90
N TYR A 61 -8.23 2.90 41.75
CA TYR A 61 -7.63 2.37 40.52
C TYR A 61 -6.78 3.41 39.80
N ILE A 62 -5.90 2.90 38.94
CA ILE A 62 -5.06 3.72 38.08
C ILE A 62 -5.81 3.96 36.77
N MET A 63 -5.95 5.24 36.43
CA MET A 63 -6.77 5.69 35.33
C MET A 63 -5.94 5.83 34.05
N GLY A 64 -6.24 4.98 33.07
CA GLY A 64 -5.72 5.06 31.73
C GLY A 64 -6.56 5.98 30.83
N LYS A 65 -6.07 6.21 29.61
CA LYS A 65 -6.80 7.02 28.61
C LYS A 65 -8.14 6.38 28.24
N ASP A 66 -8.19 5.06 28.10
CA ASP A 66 -9.35 4.31 27.62
C ASP A 66 -9.66 3.07 28.49
N TYR A 67 -9.04 2.99 29.67
CA TYR A 67 -9.17 1.86 30.58
C TYR A 67 -8.96 2.24 32.06
N VAL A 68 -9.31 1.30 32.94
CA VAL A 68 -9.03 1.32 34.37
C VAL A 68 -8.10 0.14 34.68
N SER A 69 -7.08 0.36 35.52
CA SER A 69 -6.08 -0.65 35.87
C SER A 69 -5.97 -0.86 37.38
N LYS A 70 -5.83 -2.12 37.78
CA LYS A 70 -5.47 -2.52 39.15
C LYS A 70 -3.97 -2.39 39.44
N LYS A 71 -3.14 -2.16 38.42
CA LYS A 71 -1.68 -2.13 38.54
C LYS A 71 -1.05 -1.03 37.70
N GLU A 72 -0.03 -0.38 38.27
CA GLU A 72 0.71 0.70 37.60
C GLU A 72 1.53 0.17 36.41
N GLY A 73 1.59 0.96 35.34
CA GLY A 73 2.36 0.62 34.13
C GLY A 73 1.84 -0.60 33.34
N TRP A 74 0.68 -1.15 33.71
CA TRP A 74 -0.01 -2.17 32.93
C TRP A 74 -0.76 -1.53 31.76
N THR A 75 -0.86 -2.24 30.64
CA THR A 75 -1.44 -1.74 29.39
C THR A 75 -2.29 -2.83 28.72
N ILE A 76 -3.21 -2.43 27.84
CA ILE A 76 -4.12 -3.38 27.14
C ILE A 76 -3.33 -4.44 26.37
N ASP A 77 -2.24 -4.05 25.69
CA ASP A 77 -1.37 -4.99 24.97
C ASP A 77 -0.75 -6.06 25.86
N LYS A 78 -0.42 -5.75 27.13
CA LYS A 78 0.08 -6.74 28.11
C LYS A 78 -1.03 -7.65 28.64
N GLU A 79 -2.25 -7.13 28.79
CA GLU A 79 -3.38 -7.98 29.21
C GLU A 79 -3.76 -8.97 28.09
N ILE A 80 -3.73 -8.54 26.82
CA ILE A 80 -3.93 -9.44 25.68
C ILE A 80 -2.84 -10.51 25.67
N GLU A 81 -1.56 -10.14 25.84
CA GLU A 81 -0.45 -11.10 25.91
C GLU A 81 -0.66 -12.14 27.02
N ARG A 82 -1.05 -11.70 28.22
CA ARG A 82 -1.37 -12.59 29.34
C ARG A 82 -2.50 -13.55 28.99
N PHE A 83 -3.55 -13.08 28.30
CA PHE A 83 -4.64 -13.91 27.83
C PHE A 83 -4.15 -14.96 26.82
N VAL A 84 -3.41 -14.56 25.79
CA VAL A 84 -2.82 -15.45 24.78
C VAL A 84 -1.92 -16.50 25.45
N LEU A 85 -1.03 -16.07 26.37
CA LEU A 85 -0.14 -16.97 27.11
C LEU A 85 -0.93 -18.02 27.91
N SER A 86 -2.04 -17.64 28.53
CA SER A 86 -2.86 -18.56 29.34
C SER A 86 -3.65 -19.59 28.52
N LYS A 87 -3.96 -19.27 27.25
CA LYS A 87 -4.77 -20.10 26.35
C LYS A 87 -3.92 -20.86 25.32
N GLY A 88 -2.69 -20.43 25.09
CA GLY A 88 -1.78 -21.00 24.10
C GLY A 88 -2.04 -20.48 22.69
N ARG A 89 -3.15 -20.92 22.08
CA ARG A 89 -3.55 -20.57 20.70
C ARG A 89 -4.95 -19.98 20.72
N VAL A 90 -5.12 -18.77 20.21
CA VAL A 90 -6.41 -18.05 20.23
C VAL A 90 -6.71 -17.35 18.92
N THR A 91 -7.98 -17.26 18.56
CA THR A 91 -8.47 -16.51 17.41
C THR A 91 -8.67 -15.02 17.76
N LYS A 92 -8.77 -14.17 16.74
CA LYS A 92 -9.21 -12.77 16.92
C LYS A 92 -10.56 -12.69 17.64
N GLN A 93 -11.49 -13.60 17.32
CA GLN A 93 -12.82 -13.60 17.91
C GLN A 93 -12.76 -13.87 19.41
N GLU A 94 -11.99 -14.88 19.85
CA GLU A 94 -11.82 -15.18 21.28
C GLU A 94 -11.19 -14.02 22.06
N ILE A 95 -10.24 -13.29 21.44
CA ILE A 95 -9.70 -12.07 22.04
C ILE A 95 -10.80 -11.00 22.12
N CYS A 96 -11.54 -10.74 21.06
CA CYS A 96 -12.61 -9.72 21.08
C CYS A 96 -13.74 -10.05 22.06
N ASP A 97 -14.03 -11.33 22.28
CA ASP A 97 -15.03 -11.80 23.23
C ASP A 97 -14.54 -11.62 24.68
N GLU A 98 -13.27 -11.88 24.96
CA GLU A 98 -12.66 -11.61 26.26
C GLU A 98 -12.58 -10.09 26.56
N PHE A 99 -12.30 -9.28 25.54
CA PHE A 99 -12.15 -7.83 25.65
C PHE A 99 -13.32 -7.09 24.98
N LEU A 100 -14.50 -7.18 25.57
CA LEU A 100 -15.75 -6.66 25.00
C LEU A 100 -15.65 -5.20 24.52
N GLY A 101 -16.18 -4.94 23.33
CA GLY A 101 -16.18 -3.60 22.75
C GLY A 101 -14.85 -3.17 22.11
N MET A 102 -13.86 -4.07 22.04
CA MET A 102 -12.64 -3.84 21.28
C MET A 102 -12.97 -3.76 19.79
N LYS A 103 -12.64 -2.61 19.18
CA LYS A 103 -12.75 -2.43 17.73
C LYS A 103 -11.51 -2.98 17.02
N ASP A 104 -11.68 -3.38 15.77
CA ASP A 104 -10.59 -3.88 14.90
C ASP A 104 -9.33 -3.01 14.88
N ILE A 105 -9.49 -1.69 14.87
CA ILE A 105 -8.36 -0.75 14.89
C ILE A 105 -7.59 -0.82 16.22
N VAL A 106 -8.29 -0.99 17.34
CA VAL A 106 -7.71 -1.09 18.68
C VAL A 106 -7.00 -2.44 18.82
N PHE A 107 -7.65 -3.52 18.38
CA PHE A 107 -7.06 -4.85 18.30
C PHE A 107 -5.75 -4.81 17.50
N SER A 108 -5.81 -4.35 16.24
CA SER A 108 -4.66 -4.32 15.33
C SER A 108 -3.49 -3.49 15.89
N THR A 109 -3.79 -2.39 16.59
CA THR A 109 -2.77 -1.53 17.20
C THR A 109 -2.08 -2.22 18.38
N ASN A 110 -2.84 -2.86 19.27
CA ASN A 110 -2.26 -3.54 20.44
C ASN A 110 -1.47 -4.79 20.04
N ILE A 111 -1.96 -5.58 19.07
CA ILE A 111 -1.21 -6.73 18.53
C ILE A 111 0.10 -6.26 17.88
N LYS A 112 0.08 -5.20 17.07
CA LYS A 112 1.30 -4.68 16.44
C LYS A 112 2.34 -4.17 17.43
N LYS A 113 1.88 -3.59 18.55
CA LYS A 113 2.74 -3.05 19.61
C LYS A 113 3.37 -4.17 20.44
N ASN A 114 2.70 -5.31 20.59
CA ASN A 114 3.18 -6.42 21.38
C ASN A 114 4.12 -7.33 20.55
N GLY A 115 5.42 -7.30 20.87
CA GLY A 115 6.42 -8.15 20.22
C GLY A 115 6.31 -9.64 20.58
N ASN A 116 5.62 -10.00 21.66
CA ASN A 116 5.51 -11.37 22.18
C ASN A 116 4.30 -12.12 21.63
N ILE A 117 3.44 -11.46 20.85
CA ILE A 117 2.30 -12.10 20.19
C ILE A 117 2.64 -12.32 18.72
N ILE A 118 2.62 -13.58 18.29
CA ILE A 118 2.90 -13.99 16.91
C ILE A 118 1.57 -14.28 16.22
N ALA A 119 1.32 -13.59 15.12
CA ALA A 119 0.17 -13.87 14.26
C ALA A 119 0.53 -15.01 13.30
N LYS A 120 -0.35 -16.01 13.21
CA LYS A 120 -0.26 -17.11 12.24
C LYS A 120 -1.21 -16.86 11.06
N ASP A 121 -0.91 -17.49 9.94
CA ASP A 121 -1.64 -17.30 8.68
C ASP A 121 -3.08 -17.86 8.72
N ASP A 122 -3.37 -18.81 9.61
CA ASP A 122 -4.71 -19.36 9.84
C ASP A 122 -5.61 -18.44 10.70
N GLY A 123 -5.14 -17.23 11.02
CA GLY A 123 -5.91 -16.23 11.76
C GLY A 123 -5.90 -16.39 13.28
N VAL A 124 -4.99 -17.22 13.80
CA VAL A 124 -4.76 -17.37 15.24
C VAL A 124 -3.50 -16.62 15.69
N TYR A 125 -3.42 -16.43 17.01
CA TYR A 125 -2.36 -15.74 17.71
C TYR A 125 -1.79 -16.67 18.78
N VAL A 126 -0.47 -16.74 18.85
CA VAL A 126 0.27 -17.53 19.85
C VAL A 126 1.26 -16.66 20.60
N HIS A 127 1.61 -17.07 21.81
CA HIS A 127 2.64 -16.39 22.59
C HIS A 127 4.03 -16.85 22.15
N ALA A 128 5.00 -15.94 22.05
CA ALA A 128 6.35 -16.23 21.56
C ALA A 128 7.10 -17.26 22.41
N SER A 129 6.71 -17.48 23.68
CA SER A 129 7.27 -18.56 24.51
C SER A 129 6.90 -19.97 24.03
N SER A 130 5.98 -20.12 23.08
CA SER A 130 5.69 -21.41 22.43
C SER A 130 6.68 -21.73 21.30
N LEU A 131 7.56 -20.80 20.95
CA LEU A 131 8.59 -20.97 19.94
C LEU A 131 9.75 -21.79 20.52
N ASP A 132 10.26 -22.73 19.74
CA ASP A 132 11.44 -23.52 20.03
C ASP A 132 12.66 -22.87 19.35
N ILE A 133 13.22 -21.84 20.00
CA ILE A 133 14.35 -21.05 19.50
C ILE A 133 15.51 -21.21 20.48
N CYS A 134 16.65 -21.70 19.99
CA CYS A 134 17.88 -21.83 20.78
C CYS A 134 18.88 -20.69 20.47
N ASP A 135 19.95 -20.58 21.26
CA ASP A 135 20.97 -19.54 21.07
C ASP A 135 21.64 -19.62 19.69
N GLU A 136 21.82 -20.82 19.14
CA GLU A 136 22.36 -21.01 17.80
C GLU A 136 21.44 -20.42 16.72
N ASP A 137 20.11 -20.50 16.91
CA ASP A 137 19.14 -19.88 16.01
C ASP A 137 19.27 -18.35 16.03
N TYR A 138 19.47 -17.75 17.21
CA TYR A 138 19.71 -16.32 17.34
C TYR A 138 20.96 -15.88 16.56
N GLU A 139 22.07 -16.59 16.71
CA GLU A 139 23.31 -16.26 15.99
C GLU A 139 23.15 -16.41 14.47
N LYS A 140 22.57 -17.52 14.00
CA LYS A 140 22.34 -17.76 12.56
C LYS A 140 21.44 -16.71 11.95
N MET A 141 20.29 -16.43 12.58
CA MET A 141 19.33 -15.48 12.05
C MET A 141 19.86 -14.04 12.11
N ARG A 142 20.61 -13.69 13.16
CA ARG A 142 21.27 -12.37 13.24
C ARG A 142 22.24 -12.18 12.09
N ASN A 143 23.14 -13.14 11.85
CA ASN A 143 24.12 -13.07 10.77
C ASN A 143 23.45 -12.93 9.40
N LEU A 144 22.39 -13.71 9.16
CA LEU A 144 21.58 -13.62 7.94
C LEU A 144 20.96 -12.23 7.75
N LEU A 145 20.41 -11.64 8.83
CA LEU A 145 19.83 -10.29 8.77
C LEU A 145 20.91 -9.23 8.57
N VAL A 146 22.06 -9.31 9.23
CA VAL A 146 23.18 -8.37 9.03
C VAL A 146 23.64 -8.38 7.58
N GLU A 147 23.85 -9.57 7.01
CA GLU A 147 24.29 -9.76 5.63
C GLU A 147 23.29 -9.12 4.65
N HIS A 148 22.00 -9.47 4.76
CA HIS A 148 21.01 -9.05 3.76
C HIS A 148 20.45 -7.64 3.97
N THR A 149 20.61 -7.05 5.16
CA THR A 149 20.22 -5.66 5.42
C THR A 149 21.37 -4.68 5.23
N GLU A 150 22.53 -5.12 4.75
CA GLU A 150 23.75 -4.32 4.76
C GLU A 150 23.58 -3.00 3.99
N LYS A 151 23.06 -3.09 2.77
CA LYS A 151 22.93 -1.98 1.81
C LYS A 151 21.51 -1.45 1.71
N ILE A 152 20.53 -2.34 1.73
CA ILE A 152 19.12 -2.04 1.49
C ILE A 152 18.23 -2.81 2.47
N PRO A 153 17.01 -2.32 2.76
CA PRO A 153 16.01 -3.12 3.45
C PRO A 153 15.72 -4.42 2.69
N VAL A 154 15.65 -5.54 3.42
CA VAL A 154 15.35 -6.86 2.87
C VAL A 154 13.90 -7.23 3.14
N SER A 155 13.21 -7.81 2.17
CA SER A 155 11.85 -8.31 2.38
C SER A 155 11.87 -9.60 3.20
N ALA A 156 10.92 -9.77 4.13
CA ALA A 156 10.76 -11.03 4.84
C ALA A 156 10.45 -12.22 3.91
N ARG A 157 9.95 -11.95 2.71
CA ARG A 157 9.80 -12.95 1.63
C ARG A 157 11.13 -13.52 1.19
N LYS A 158 12.10 -12.65 0.91
CA LYS A 158 13.46 -13.05 0.54
C LYS A 158 14.10 -13.90 1.64
N ILE A 159 14.03 -13.42 2.89
CA ILE A 159 14.54 -14.17 4.05
C ILE A 159 13.85 -15.54 4.16
N HIS A 160 12.53 -15.60 4.02
CA HIS A 160 11.78 -16.86 4.08
C HIS A 160 12.21 -17.86 2.99
N VAL A 161 12.47 -17.41 1.76
CA VAL A 161 13.00 -18.28 0.69
C VAL A 161 14.38 -18.81 1.05
N ILE A 162 15.26 -17.97 1.60
CA ILE A 162 16.60 -18.39 2.03
C ILE A 162 16.52 -19.42 3.17
N LEU A 163 15.66 -19.19 4.17
CA LEU A 163 15.45 -20.12 5.28
C LEU A 163 14.85 -21.45 4.81
N LYS A 164 13.92 -21.42 3.85
CA LYS A 164 13.37 -22.64 3.26
C LYS A 164 14.43 -23.50 2.56
N ASN A 165 15.53 -22.93 2.10
CA ASN A 165 16.59 -23.68 1.43
C ASN A 165 17.68 -24.14 2.40
N ASN A 166 17.98 -23.35 3.44
CA ASN A 166 19.18 -23.54 4.26
C ASN A 166 18.89 -23.88 5.74
N TYR A 167 17.68 -23.60 6.24
CA TYR A 167 17.32 -23.66 7.66
C TYR A 167 15.88 -24.18 7.86
N GLN A 168 15.52 -25.26 7.16
CA GLN A 168 14.17 -25.84 7.23
C GLN A 168 13.78 -26.31 8.63
N ASP A 169 14.75 -26.81 9.39
CA ASP A 169 14.54 -27.27 10.77
C ASP A 169 14.01 -26.13 11.67
N PHE A 170 14.63 -24.95 11.62
CA PHE A 170 14.16 -23.77 12.37
C PHE A 170 12.70 -23.41 12.03
N LEU A 171 12.34 -23.45 10.75
CA LEU A 171 10.97 -23.18 10.30
C LEU A 171 9.99 -24.25 10.81
N ALA A 172 10.38 -25.53 10.72
CA ALA A 172 9.53 -26.65 11.12
C ALA A 172 9.31 -26.71 12.63
N ARG A 173 10.38 -26.58 13.44
CA ARG A 173 10.31 -26.58 14.93
C ARG A 173 9.43 -25.45 15.48
N ASN A 174 9.36 -24.33 14.76
CA ASN A 174 8.60 -23.14 15.16
C ASN A 174 7.24 -22.99 14.46
N ASP A 175 6.82 -23.98 13.66
CA ASP A 175 5.58 -23.95 12.88
C ASP A 175 5.46 -22.66 12.04
N ILE A 176 6.54 -22.28 11.35
CA ILE A 176 6.60 -21.07 10.50
C ILE A 176 6.33 -21.48 9.05
N ASN A 177 5.13 -21.16 8.57
CA ASN A 177 4.66 -21.59 7.26
C ASN A 177 4.71 -20.48 6.21
N SER A 178 4.87 -19.22 6.65
CA SER A 178 4.78 -18.05 5.79
C SER A 178 5.83 -16.98 6.10
N HIS A 179 6.06 -16.13 5.10
CA HIS A 179 6.89 -14.94 5.28
C HIS A 179 6.29 -13.94 6.28
N SER A 180 4.97 -13.98 6.50
CA SER A 180 4.28 -13.07 7.40
C SER A 180 4.48 -13.47 8.85
N GLU A 181 4.42 -14.78 9.12
CA GLU A 181 4.76 -15.39 10.41
C GLU A 181 6.23 -15.20 10.72
N LEU A 182 7.11 -15.48 9.75
CA LEU A 182 8.55 -15.28 9.91
C LEU A 182 8.87 -13.84 10.27
N PHE A 183 8.19 -12.85 9.68
CA PHE A 183 8.38 -11.45 10.03
C PHE A 183 8.10 -11.20 11.51
N ASP A 184 7.02 -11.74 12.07
CA ASP A 184 6.68 -11.53 13.48
C ASP A 184 7.65 -12.26 14.41
N VAL A 185 8.09 -13.47 14.04
CA VAL A 185 9.13 -14.21 14.79
C VAL A 185 10.46 -13.46 14.80
N LEU A 186 10.93 -12.99 13.64
CA LEU A 186 12.17 -12.21 13.57
C LEU A 186 12.05 -10.88 14.32
N ARG A 187 10.86 -10.25 14.31
CA ARG A 187 10.59 -9.04 15.11
C ARG A 187 10.65 -9.33 16.60
N TYR A 188 10.13 -10.47 17.05
CA TYR A 188 10.27 -10.91 18.44
C TYR A 188 11.75 -11.08 18.81
N MET A 189 12.50 -11.81 17.97
CA MET A 189 13.92 -12.09 18.22
C MET A 189 14.78 -10.82 18.23
N PHE A 190 14.57 -9.91 17.27
CA PHE A 190 15.53 -8.85 16.98
C PHE A 190 14.93 -7.44 16.88
N GLY A 191 13.71 -7.22 17.40
CA GLY A 191 13.03 -5.92 17.31
C GLY A 191 13.76 -4.74 17.97
N LYS A 192 14.78 -5.02 18.80
CA LYS A 192 15.69 -4.01 19.38
C LYS A 192 16.96 -3.78 18.56
N GLU A 193 17.32 -4.73 17.71
CA GLU A 193 18.57 -4.74 16.93
C GLU A 193 18.36 -4.30 15.47
N PHE A 194 17.15 -4.45 14.95
CA PHE A 194 16.78 -4.08 13.58
C PHE A 194 15.50 -3.27 13.54
N LYS A 195 15.29 -2.54 12.45
CA LYS A 195 14.04 -1.86 12.16
C LYS A 195 13.12 -2.78 11.36
N PHE A 196 11.94 -3.04 11.91
CA PHE A 196 10.89 -3.82 11.26
C PHE A 196 9.79 -2.89 10.73
N SER A 197 9.60 -2.88 9.41
CA SER A 197 8.58 -2.09 8.73
C SER A 197 7.96 -2.93 7.62
N ARG A 198 6.85 -3.60 7.91
CA ARG A 198 6.30 -4.67 7.08
C ARG A 198 6.10 -4.22 5.61
N PRO A 199 6.61 -4.96 4.61
CA PRO A 199 7.20 -6.30 4.67
C PRO A 199 8.72 -6.36 4.86
N PHE A 200 9.38 -5.23 5.12
CA PHE A 200 10.83 -5.09 5.13
C PHE A 200 11.45 -5.11 6.53
N ILE A 201 12.69 -5.59 6.57
CA ILE A 201 13.59 -5.59 7.72
C ILE A 201 14.82 -4.76 7.30
N ALA A 202 15.28 -3.85 8.14
CA ALA A 202 16.38 -2.95 7.83
C ALA A 202 17.29 -2.72 9.04
N LYS A 203 18.48 -2.16 8.79
CA LYS A 203 19.36 -1.67 9.85
C LYS A 203 18.70 -0.59 10.71
N PRO A 204 19.06 -0.45 11.99
CA PRO A 204 18.66 0.67 12.84
C PRO A 204 18.89 2.03 12.16
N GLY A 205 17.99 2.99 12.41
CA GLY A 205 18.08 4.34 11.84
C GLY A 205 17.63 4.46 10.38
N THR A 206 17.36 3.35 9.68
CA THR A 206 16.82 3.40 8.31
C THR A 206 15.41 4.02 8.31
N VAL A 207 15.12 4.97 7.41
CA VAL A 207 13.76 5.49 7.23
C VAL A 207 12.84 4.37 6.75
N ASP A 208 11.57 4.39 7.17
CA ASP A 208 10.57 3.41 6.71
C ASP A 208 10.58 3.35 5.19
N ALA A 209 10.71 2.14 4.65
CA ALA A 209 10.85 1.92 3.22
C ALA A 209 9.63 1.15 2.74
N ASN A 210 8.91 1.72 1.77
CA ASN A 210 7.93 0.98 0.99
C ASN A 210 8.61 0.26 -0.19
N ASN A 211 7.84 -0.51 -0.96
CA ASN A 211 8.36 -1.25 -2.11
C ASN A 211 9.08 -0.35 -3.14
N LEU A 212 8.55 0.85 -3.39
CA LEU A 212 9.11 1.82 -4.31
C LEU A 212 10.41 2.44 -3.76
N ASP A 213 10.48 2.73 -2.46
CA ASP A 213 11.70 3.27 -1.84
C ASP A 213 12.85 2.28 -1.92
N VAL A 214 12.58 0.99 -1.66
CA VAL A 214 13.58 -0.08 -1.80
C VAL A 214 14.01 -0.21 -3.25
N ALA A 215 13.06 -0.22 -4.19
CA ALA A 215 13.37 -0.25 -5.62
C ALA A 215 14.27 0.92 -6.04
N ARG A 216 13.93 2.16 -5.65
CA ARG A 216 14.72 3.36 -5.96
C ARG A 216 16.15 3.28 -5.41
N ARG A 217 16.34 2.73 -4.21
CA ARG A 217 17.68 2.51 -3.64
C ARG A 217 18.50 1.50 -4.43
N ILE A 218 17.88 0.43 -4.92
CA ILE A 218 18.56 -0.55 -5.78
C ILE A 218 18.93 0.09 -7.13
N LEU A 219 18.02 0.90 -7.66
CA LEU A 219 18.18 1.58 -8.95
C LEU A 219 19.02 2.87 -8.88
N ALA A 220 19.60 3.20 -7.72
CA ALA A 220 20.32 4.46 -7.52
C ALA A 220 21.53 4.60 -8.45
N ASP A 221 22.22 3.50 -8.71
CA ASP A 221 23.46 3.47 -9.51
C ASP A 221 23.22 3.34 -11.03
N TYR A 222 21.95 3.33 -11.46
CA TYR A 222 21.58 3.17 -12.86
C TYR A 222 21.25 4.52 -13.51
N ASP A 223 21.93 4.84 -14.60
CA ASP A 223 21.55 5.94 -15.50
C ASP A 223 20.55 5.47 -16.57
N VAL A 224 20.75 4.26 -17.10
CA VAL A 224 19.86 3.61 -18.08
C VAL A 224 19.70 2.15 -17.68
N ILE A 225 18.48 1.64 -17.73
CA ILE A 225 18.15 0.26 -17.33
C ILE A 225 17.08 -0.32 -18.25
N SER A 226 17.19 -1.62 -18.55
CA SER A 226 16.15 -2.33 -19.31
C SER A 226 14.94 -2.63 -18.42
N ILE A 227 13.75 -2.68 -19.01
CA ILE A 227 12.53 -3.00 -18.29
C ILE A 227 12.56 -4.44 -17.75
N ASP A 228 13.17 -5.37 -18.49
CA ASP A 228 13.36 -6.75 -18.04
C ASP A 228 14.29 -6.82 -16.81
N GLU A 229 15.37 -6.03 -16.80
CA GLU A 229 16.27 -5.95 -15.64
C GLU A 229 15.56 -5.34 -14.41
N ILE A 230 14.67 -4.35 -14.59
CA ILE A 230 13.82 -3.86 -13.49
C ILE A 230 12.97 -5.00 -12.94
N VAL A 231 12.33 -5.80 -13.81
CA VAL A 231 11.50 -6.94 -13.39
C VAL A 231 12.34 -7.97 -12.64
N ASP A 232 13.53 -8.30 -13.14
CA ASP A 232 14.45 -9.23 -12.49
C ASP A 232 14.90 -8.73 -11.12
N ILE A 233 15.24 -7.45 -10.99
CA ILE A 233 15.60 -6.83 -9.71
C ILE A 233 14.44 -6.96 -8.70
N PHE A 234 13.21 -6.67 -9.13
CA PHE A 234 12.04 -6.77 -8.25
C PHE A 234 11.81 -8.22 -7.82
N ASN A 235 11.92 -9.18 -8.75
CA ASN A 235 11.78 -10.62 -8.46
C ASN A 235 12.86 -11.12 -7.50
N GLN A 236 14.14 -10.82 -7.76
CA GLN A 236 15.28 -11.20 -6.92
C GLN A 236 15.23 -10.62 -5.50
N ASN A 237 14.54 -9.49 -5.32
CA ASN A 237 14.35 -8.84 -4.02
C ASN A 237 12.96 -9.12 -3.41
N HIS A 238 12.14 -9.92 -4.09
CA HIS A 238 10.76 -10.24 -3.71
C HIS A 238 9.91 -9.00 -3.40
N ILE A 239 10.07 -7.96 -4.21
CA ILE A 239 9.32 -6.71 -4.15
C ILE A 239 7.99 -6.92 -4.89
N ILE A 240 6.87 -6.68 -4.21
CA ILE A 240 5.54 -6.84 -4.81
C ILE A 240 5.14 -5.58 -5.59
N TYR A 241 4.55 -5.78 -6.76
CA TYR A 241 3.96 -4.73 -7.57
C TYR A 241 2.66 -5.21 -8.20
N LEU A 242 1.75 -4.26 -8.50
CA LEU A 242 0.43 -4.56 -9.05
C LEU A 242 0.51 -4.97 -10.54
N SER A 243 1.28 -4.22 -11.31
CA SER A 243 1.53 -4.49 -12.73
C SER A 243 2.81 -3.81 -13.20
N LEU A 244 3.37 -4.26 -14.31
CA LEU A 244 4.55 -3.62 -14.92
C LEU A 244 4.29 -2.13 -15.18
N ARG A 245 3.14 -1.79 -15.77
CA ARG A 245 2.74 -0.39 -16.02
C ARG A 245 2.73 0.43 -14.73
N SER A 246 2.22 -0.12 -13.62
CA SER A 246 2.20 0.60 -12.35
C SER A 246 3.59 0.91 -11.80
N ILE A 247 4.57 0.03 -12.03
CA ILE A 247 5.97 0.31 -11.63
C ILE A 247 6.55 1.40 -12.53
N LEU A 248 6.41 1.28 -13.85
CA LEU A 248 6.99 2.24 -14.78
C LEU A 248 6.48 3.67 -14.51
N ILE A 249 5.20 3.81 -14.18
CA ILE A 249 4.61 5.10 -13.77
C ILE A 249 5.24 5.61 -12.46
N GLN A 250 5.40 4.75 -11.45
CA GLN A 250 6.01 5.15 -10.17
C GLN A 250 7.50 5.49 -10.28
N LEU A 251 8.21 4.84 -11.22
CA LEU A 251 9.60 5.14 -11.53
C LEU A 251 9.74 6.39 -12.42
N ASN A 252 8.66 6.84 -13.06
CA ASN A 252 8.66 7.95 -14.00
C ASN A 252 9.17 9.26 -13.40
N ASP A 253 9.05 9.42 -12.08
CA ASP A 253 9.62 10.56 -11.34
C ASP A 253 11.14 10.69 -11.53
N GLU A 254 11.84 9.57 -11.62
CA GLU A 254 13.31 9.51 -11.65
C GLU A 254 13.85 9.05 -13.01
N PHE A 255 13.15 8.13 -13.66
CA PHE A 255 13.54 7.53 -14.93
C PHE A 255 12.44 7.76 -15.96
N LEU A 256 12.79 8.34 -17.10
CA LEU A 256 11.85 8.42 -18.22
C LEU A 256 11.88 7.13 -19.03
N GLN A 257 10.76 6.71 -19.59
CA GLN A 257 10.71 5.60 -20.54
C GLN A 257 11.28 6.05 -21.89
N VAL A 258 12.57 5.81 -22.11
CA VAL A 258 13.30 6.31 -23.29
C VAL A 258 13.07 5.45 -24.54
N SER A 259 12.57 4.22 -24.39
CA SER A 259 12.16 3.37 -25.51
C SER A 259 11.13 2.33 -25.06
N LYS A 260 10.76 1.41 -25.96
CA LYS A 260 9.89 0.29 -25.61
C LYS A 260 10.44 -0.55 -24.46
N ASP A 261 11.77 -0.73 -24.43
CA ASP A 261 12.43 -1.73 -23.60
C ASP A 261 13.32 -1.11 -22.52
N PHE A 262 13.49 0.22 -22.51
CA PHE A 262 14.44 0.89 -21.61
C PHE A 262 13.83 2.11 -20.91
N MET A 263 14.29 2.31 -19.67
CA MET A 263 14.12 3.56 -18.92
C MET A 263 15.47 4.24 -18.71
N GLY A 264 15.51 5.57 -18.69
CA GLY A 264 16.74 6.34 -18.53
C GLY A 264 16.51 7.61 -17.71
N ARG A 265 17.48 7.97 -16.87
CA ARG A 265 17.48 9.22 -16.10
C ARG A 265 17.75 10.39 -17.02
N VAL A 266 16.94 11.43 -16.89
CA VAL A 266 17.24 12.75 -17.47
C VAL A 266 17.67 13.67 -16.35
N LYS A 267 18.82 14.30 -16.50
CA LYS A 267 19.31 15.28 -15.51
C LYS A 267 18.34 16.44 -15.44
N GLU A 268 17.94 16.82 -14.23
CA GLU A 268 16.91 17.85 -14.05
C GLU A 268 17.36 19.22 -14.60
N GLU A 269 18.68 19.47 -14.63
CA GLU A 269 19.33 20.62 -15.26
C GLU A 269 19.03 20.75 -16.76
N VAL A 270 18.82 19.63 -17.46
CA VAL A 270 18.46 19.60 -18.89
C VAL A 270 17.01 20.03 -19.09
N MET A 271 16.13 19.69 -18.15
CA MET A 271 14.68 19.99 -18.20
C MET A 271 14.36 21.41 -17.72
N THR A 272 15.04 22.41 -18.27
CA THR A 272 14.76 23.84 -18.00
C THR A 272 13.34 24.24 -18.44
N GLU A 273 12.80 25.34 -17.90
CA GLU A 273 11.49 25.88 -18.31
C GLU A 273 11.43 26.22 -19.81
N LYS A 274 12.55 26.61 -20.42
CA LYS A 274 12.64 26.81 -21.88
C LYS A 274 12.45 25.49 -22.64
N VAL A 275 13.11 24.42 -22.19
CA VAL A 275 12.98 23.08 -22.77
C VAL A 275 11.55 22.57 -22.61
N LYS A 276 10.99 22.64 -21.40
CA LYS A 276 9.61 22.24 -21.11
C LYS A 276 8.59 22.98 -21.97
N ARG A 277 8.70 24.31 -22.07
CA ARG A 277 7.84 25.14 -22.94
C ARG A 277 7.96 24.76 -24.41
N THR A 278 9.15 24.42 -24.88
CA THR A 278 9.38 23.97 -26.26
C THR A 278 8.65 22.65 -26.51
N ILE A 279 8.82 21.67 -25.62
CA ILE A 279 8.17 20.35 -25.72
C ILE A 279 6.64 20.52 -25.71
N LEU A 280 6.11 21.28 -24.74
CA LEU A 280 4.68 21.54 -24.63
C LEU A 280 4.12 22.21 -25.88
N GLY A 281 4.81 23.23 -26.43
CA GLY A 281 4.38 23.91 -27.65
C GLY A 281 4.34 22.95 -28.86
N ARG A 282 5.30 22.02 -28.97
CA ARG A 282 5.27 20.97 -30.00
C ARG A 282 4.09 20.03 -29.80
N LEU A 283 3.85 19.57 -28.58
CA LEU A 283 2.75 18.67 -28.25
C LEU A 283 1.39 19.33 -28.51
N GLN A 284 1.22 20.60 -28.14
CA GLN A 284 0.02 21.39 -28.43
C GLN A 284 -0.19 21.56 -29.94
N SER A 285 0.88 21.80 -30.71
CA SER A 285 0.80 21.87 -32.17
C SER A 285 0.36 20.56 -32.80
N LEU A 286 0.82 19.41 -32.28
CA LEU A 286 0.43 18.08 -32.78
C LEU A 286 -1.07 17.81 -32.58
N ILE A 287 -1.66 18.30 -31.49
CA ILE A 287 -3.08 18.09 -31.18
C ILE A 287 -3.98 19.27 -31.61
N ALA A 288 -3.43 20.35 -32.18
CA ALA A 288 -4.17 21.59 -32.41
C ALA A 288 -5.39 21.41 -33.31
N GLU A 289 -5.23 20.69 -34.42
CA GLU A 289 -6.26 20.53 -35.46
C GLU A 289 -7.42 19.64 -35.00
N LYS A 290 -7.12 18.41 -34.56
CA LYS A 290 -8.13 17.41 -34.19
C LYS A 290 -8.54 17.48 -32.73
N GLY A 291 -7.72 18.08 -31.87
CA GLY A 291 -7.83 18.01 -30.41
C GLY A 291 -7.16 16.77 -29.81
N TYR A 292 -6.55 15.92 -30.65
CA TYR A 292 -5.86 14.71 -30.22
C TYR A 292 -4.86 14.24 -31.28
N ILE A 293 -3.97 13.32 -30.86
CA ILE A 293 -3.12 12.52 -31.75
C ILE A 293 -2.81 11.17 -31.09
N ALA A 294 -2.95 10.08 -31.84
CA ALA A 294 -2.48 8.78 -31.38
C ALA A 294 -0.94 8.81 -31.30
N GLY A 295 -0.35 8.42 -30.18
CA GLY A 295 1.11 8.50 -30.01
C GLY A 295 1.88 7.71 -31.07
N ARG A 296 1.33 6.56 -31.50
CA ARG A 296 1.88 5.74 -32.60
C ARG A 296 1.76 6.35 -34.00
N ALA A 297 0.96 7.41 -34.17
CA ALA A 297 0.87 8.17 -35.42
C ALA A 297 1.94 9.27 -35.50
N ILE A 298 2.70 9.51 -34.42
CA ILE A 298 3.77 10.51 -34.41
C ILE A 298 5.04 9.87 -34.96
N GLU A 299 5.32 10.13 -36.24
CA GLU A 299 6.50 9.62 -36.93
C GLU A 299 7.65 10.64 -36.98
N ASN A 300 7.34 11.94 -36.78
CA ASN A 300 8.31 13.02 -36.92
C ASN A 300 8.43 13.83 -35.62
N PHE A 301 9.61 13.78 -35.01
CA PHE A 301 9.97 14.52 -33.80
C PHE A 301 10.92 15.70 -34.08
N LYS A 302 11.02 16.16 -35.33
CA LYS A 302 11.84 17.31 -35.69
C LYS A 302 11.40 18.55 -34.90
N GLY A 303 12.37 19.20 -34.26
CA GLY A 303 12.15 20.41 -33.47
C GLY A 303 11.71 20.18 -32.03
N PHE A 304 11.67 18.93 -31.57
CA PHE A 304 11.79 18.63 -30.14
C PHE A 304 13.24 18.89 -29.67
N PRO A 305 13.45 19.39 -28.44
CA PRO A 305 14.78 19.73 -27.94
C PRO A 305 15.59 18.48 -27.60
N ASP A 306 16.91 18.56 -27.65
CA ASP A 306 17.76 17.49 -27.13
C ASP A 306 17.65 17.44 -25.60
N ILE A 307 17.30 16.25 -25.09
CA ILE A 307 17.24 15.96 -23.65
C ILE A 307 18.12 14.78 -23.25
N GLY A 308 19.06 14.38 -24.13
CA GLY A 308 19.96 13.24 -23.94
C GLY A 308 19.45 11.91 -24.52
N TYR A 309 18.20 11.87 -25.01
CA TYR A 309 17.60 10.68 -25.60
C TYR A 309 16.83 11.02 -26.89
N HIS A 310 16.78 10.05 -27.80
CA HIS A 310 16.03 10.18 -29.04
C HIS A 310 14.53 10.18 -28.79
N TRP A 311 13.85 11.21 -29.29
CA TRP A 311 12.40 11.31 -29.21
C TRP A 311 11.70 10.20 -29.97
N ASN A 312 10.75 9.59 -29.27
CA ASN A 312 9.84 8.58 -29.77
C ASN A 312 8.56 8.64 -28.93
N PRO A 313 7.50 7.89 -29.31
CA PRO A 313 6.23 7.96 -28.58
C PRO A 313 6.31 7.57 -27.10
N TYR A 314 7.23 6.67 -26.69
CA TYR A 314 7.41 6.27 -25.29
C TYR A 314 8.02 7.41 -24.46
N LEU A 315 9.08 8.04 -24.97
CA LEU A 315 9.70 9.19 -24.31
C LEU A 315 8.73 10.36 -24.22
N LEU A 316 7.97 10.63 -25.28
CA LEU A 316 6.95 11.68 -25.27
C LEU A 316 5.87 11.42 -24.22
N ARG A 317 5.40 10.18 -24.08
CA ARG A 317 4.43 9.79 -23.06
C ARG A 317 4.98 10.03 -21.66
N SER A 318 6.17 9.50 -21.40
CA SER A 318 6.83 9.59 -20.10
C SER A 318 7.11 11.04 -19.67
N VAL A 319 7.59 11.88 -20.59
CA VAL A 319 7.75 13.32 -20.37
C VAL A 319 6.41 14.00 -20.10
N THR A 320 5.37 13.66 -20.85
CA THR A 320 4.02 14.23 -20.67
C THR A 320 3.45 13.86 -19.30
N GLU A 321 3.59 12.60 -18.90
CA GLU A 321 3.16 12.08 -17.60
C GLU A 321 3.88 12.76 -16.44
N LYS A 322 5.19 13.02 -16.55
CA LYS A 322 5.97 13.69 -15.50
C LYS A 322 5.69 15.18 -15.41
N TYR A 323 5.57 15.88 -16.55
CA TYR A 323 5.67 17.35 -16.56
C TYR A 323 4.42 18.09 -17.06
N PHE A 324 3.49 17.43 -17.75
CA PHE A 324 2.43 18.13 -18.51
C PHE A 324 1.01 17.56 -18.30
N THR A 325 0.79 16.74 -17.28
CA THR A 325 -0.53 16.15 -16.97
C THR A 325 -1.60 17.19 -16.62
N ASP A 326 -1.18 18.39 -16.19
CA ASP A 326 -2.04 19.55 -15.95
C ASP A 326 -2.53 20.22 -17.25
N LYS A 327 -1.81 20.06 -18.36
CA LYS A 327 -2.05 20.77 -19.63
C LYS A 327 -2.47 19.87 -20.79
N ILE A 328 -2.04 18.62 -20.77
CA ILE A 328 -2.29 17.63 -21.83
C ILE A 328 -2.95 16.42 -21.18
N GLY A 329 -4.06 15.98 -21.76
CA GLY A 329 -4.72 14.75 -21.36
C GLY A 329 -4.10 13.55 -22.07
N MET A 330 -4.27 12.37 -21.47
CA MET A 330 -3.87 11.09 -22.06
C MET A 330 -5.01 10.10 -21.92
N VAL A 331 -5.40 9.48 -23.04
CA VAL A 331 -6.39 8.39 -23.06
C VAL A 331 -5.66 7.12 -23.51
N ASP A 332 -5.61 6.13 -22.64
CA ASP A 332 -4.94 4.86 -22.92
C ASP A 332 -5.90 3.83 -23.51
N VAL A 333 -5.49 3.21 -24.61
CA VAL A 333 -6.21 2.05 -25.13
C VAL A 333 -5.86 0.81 -24.31
N LEU A 334 -6.86 0.16 -23.71
CA LEU A 334 -6.63 -1.08 -22.98
C LEU A 334 -6.10 -2.17 -23.92
N THR A 335 -4.82 -2.55 -23.79
CA THR A 335 -4.22 -3.65 -24.56
C THR A 335 -3.62 -4.69 -23.64
N SER A 336 -3.58 -5.95 -24.08
CA SER A 336 -2.85 -7.03 -23.40
C SER A 336 -1.34 -6.96 -23.63
N SER A 337 -0.89 -6.18 -24.62
CA SER A 337 0.51 -5.98 -24.96
C SER A 337 1.08 -4.82 -24.14
N LEU A 338 1.72 -5.16 -23.02
CA LEU A 338 2.35 -4.20 -22.10
C LEU A 338 3.40 -3.29 -22.79
N GLY A 339 4.00 -3.75 -23.88
CA GLY A 339 5.05 -3.04 -24.62
C GLY A 339 4.59 -2.29 -25.86
N SER A 340 3.30 -2.17 -26.16
CA SER A 340 2.84 -1.37 -27.31
C SER A 340 2.43 0.03 -26.87
N MET A 341 3.01 1.06 -27.49
CA MET A 341 2.53 2.43 -27.32
C MET A 341 1.04 2.52 -27.66
N ASN A 342 0.24 2.77 -26.62
CA ASN A 342 -1.22 2.73 -26.66
C ASN A 342 -1.88 4.03 -26.17
N THR A 343 -1.10 5.09 -25.99
CA THR A 343 -1.61 6.36 -25.48
C THR A 343 -2.00 7.28 -26.63
N ILE A 344 -3.16 7.91 -26.48
CA ILE A 344 -3.63 9.02 -27.30
C ILE A 344 -3.42 10.29 -26.49
N PHE A 345 -2.64 11.23 -27.02
CA PHE A 345 -2.50 12.55 -26.43
C PHE A 345 -3.71 13.39 -26.83
N VAL A 346 -4.38 13.99 -25.87
CA VAL A 346 -5.63 14.73 -26.08
C VAL A 346 -5.56 16.11 -25.43
N LYS A 347 -6.40 17.05 -25.88
CA LYS A 347 -6.64 18.27 -25.12
C LYS A 347 -7.13 17.91 -23.72
N LYS A 348 -6.78 18.74 -22.73
CA LYS A 348 -7.07 18.48 -21.32
C LYS A 348 -8.55 18.21 -21.03
N GLU A 349 -9.45 18.88 -21.75
CA GLU A 349 -10.90 18.69 -21.66
C GLU A 349 -11.40 17.26 -21.97
N PHE A 350 -10.57 16.42 -22.60
CA PHE A 350 -10.89 15.04 -22.91
C PHE A 350 -10.17 14.04 -21.99
N SER A 351 -9.43 14.48 -20.96
CA SER A 351 -8.58 13.57 -20.16
C SER A 351 -9.33 12.54 -19.34
N ASP A 352 -10.59 12.83 -19.01
CA ASP A 352 -11.39 12.00 -18.12
C ASP A 352 -12.23 10.96 -18.89
N MET A 353 -12.17 11.00 -20.23
CA MET A 353 -12.86 10.03 -21.08
C MET A 353 -12.12 8.69 -21.05
N SER A 354 -12.88 7.61 -20.92
CA SER A 354 -12.40 6.28 -21.28
C SER A 354 -12.11 6.21 -22.78
N TYR A 355 -11.29 5.24 -23.20
CA TYR A 355 -11.01 5.04 -24.62
C TYR A 355 -12.27 4.84 -25.48
N SER A 356 -13.28 4.13 -24.96
CA SER A 356 -14.53 3.89 -25.68
C SER A 356 -15.33 5.19 -25.88
N GLU A 357 -15.48 5.99 -24.82
CA GLU A 357 -16.16 7.30 -24.88
C GLU A 357 -15.43 8.26 -25.80
N PHE A 358 -14.10 8.29 -25.71
CA PHE A 358 -13.27 9.12 -26.57
C PHE A 358 -13.39 8.72 -28.03
N LEU A 359 -13.37 7.42 -28.34
CA LEU A 359 -13.51 6.91 -29.70
C LEU A 359 -14.88 7.26 -30.28
N GLU A 360 -15.95 7.07 -29.50
CA GLU A 360 -17.32 7.42 -29.90
C GLU A 360 -17.45 8.92 -30.20
N PHE A 361 -16.93 9.77 -29.31
CA PHE A 361 -16.91 11.22 -29.50
C PHE A 361 -16.20 11.62 -30.81
N VAL A 362 -15.03 11.05 -31.05
CA VAL A 362 -14.21 11.34 -32.23
C VAL A 362 -14.88 10.86 -33.53
N ILE A 363 -15.52 9.69 -33.52
CA ILE A 363 -16.30 9.16 -34.66
C ILE A 363 -17.50 10.07 -34.95
N LYS A 364 -18.30 10.42 -33.93
CA LYS A 364 -19.47 11.30 -34.08
C LYS A 364 -19.09 12.65 -34.68
N ARG A 365 -18.07 13.30 -34.11
CA ARG A 365 -17.57 14.60 -34.59
C ARG A 365 -17.06 14.55 -36.03
N ARG A 366 -16.43 13.44 -36.43
CA ARG A 366 -16.00 13.24 -37.83
C ARG A 366 -17.20 12.97 -38.74
N HIS A 367 -18.18 12.19 -38.31
CA HIS A 367 -19.39 11.91 -39.09
C HIS A 367 -20.22 13.18 -39.35
N GLU A 368 -20.35 14.07 -38.37
CA GLU A 368 -21.03 15.36 -38.52
C GLU A 368 -20.38 16.25 -39.59
N LYS A 369 -19.05 16.23 -39.69
CA LYS A 369 -18.31 16.99 -40.71
C LYS A 369 -18.30 16.32 -42.08
N GLN A 370 -18.20 15.00 -42.09
CA GLN A 370 -18.15 14.18 -43.30
C GLN A 370 -18.78 12.82 -42.96
N PRO A 371 -20.05 12.58 -43.35
CA PRO A 371 -20.75 11.36 -42.99
C PRO A 371 -20.07 10.10 -43.54
N PHE A 372 -19.95 9.08 -42.69
CA PHE A 372 -19.57 7.73 -43.09
C PHE A 372 -20.76 7.04 -43.75
N LYS A 373 -20.51 6.29 -44.83
CA LYS A 373 -21.54 5.56 -45.59
C LYS A 373 -21.78 4.15 -45.08
N SER A 374 -20.87 3.61 -44.26
CA SER A 374 -20.97 2.26 -43.72
C SER A 374 -20.06 2.06 -42.50
N SER A 375 -20.36 1.04 -41.69
CA SER A 375 -19.50 0.60 -40.58
C SER A 375 -18.09 0.17 -41.05
N LYS A 376 -17.94 -0.24 -42.32
CA LYS A 376 -16.63 -0.52 -42.95
C LYS A 376 -15.79 0.74 -43.09
N GLU A 377 -16.39 1.84 -43.52
CA GLU A 377 -15.70 3.13 -43.70
C GLU A 377 -15.24 3.69 -42.34
N VAL A 378 -16.06 3.53 -41.29
CA VAL A 378 -15.67 3.87 -39.91
C VAL A 378 -14.42 3.07 -39.49
N ARG A 379 -14.40 1.75 -39.73
CA ARG A 379 -13.26 0.88 -39.39
C ARG A 379 -11.98 1.29 -40.12
N GLU A 380 -12.08 1.59 -41.40
CA GLU A 380 -10.94 2.01 -42.23
C GLU A 380 -10.39 3.36 -41.77
N TRP A 381 -11.27 4.30 -41.42
CA TRP A 381 -10.87 5.59 -40.88
C TRP A 381 -10.24 5.49 -39.49
N VAL A 382 -10.82 4.73 -38.57
CA VAL A 382 -10.24 4.50 -37.23
C VAL A 382 -8.83 3.87 -37.35
N LYS A 383 -8.61 2.99 -38.32
CA LYS A 383 -7.28 2.43 -38.62
C LYS A 383 -6.31 3.47 -39.19
N SER A 384 -6.76 4.33 -40.12
CA SER A 384 -5.90 5.37 -40.69
C SER A 384 -5.50 6.42 -39.65
N GLU A 385 -6.38 6.73 -38.70
CA GLU A 385 -6.11 7.57 -37.52
C GLU A 385 -5.25 6.88 -36.46
N ARG A 386 -4.91 5.61 -36.67
CA ARG A 386 -4.17 4.77 -35.71
C ARG A 386 -4.87 4.77 -34.33
N LEU A 387 -6.19 4.66 -34.32
CA LEU A 387 -7.02 4.50 -33.13
C LEU A 387 -7.48 3.05 -32.93
N ASP A 388 -7.10 2.12 -33.80
CA ASP A 388 -7.62 0.76 -33.96
C ASP A 388 -7.16 -0.35 -32.98
N LEU A 389 -6.65 -0.05 -31.79
CA LEU A 389 -6.08 -1.08 -30.90
C LEU A 389 -7.11 -2.09 -30.32
N LYS A 390 -8.42 -1.81 -30.39
CA LYS A 390 -9.52 -2.71 -29.95
C LYS A 390 -10.82 -2.59 -30.77
N VAL A 391 -10.72 -2.40 -32.10
CA VAL A 391 -11.90 -2.15 -32.98
C VAL A 391 -12.96 -3.26 -32.95
N LYS A 392 -12.66 -4.45 -32.44
CA LYS A 392 -13.65 -5.54 -32.35
C LYS A 392 -14.78 -5.33 -31.33
N GLN A 393 -14.62 -4.51 -30.28
CA GLN A 393 -15.64 -4.39 -29.22
C GLN A 393 -16.41 -3.06 -29.22
N ALA A 394 -15.84 -1.98 -29.75
CA ALA A 394 -16.47 -0.66 -29.71
C ALA A 394 -17.48 -0.41 -30.85
N LEU A 395 -17.50 -1.26 -31.88
CA LEU A 395 -18.36 -1.09 -33.05
C LEU A 395 -19.68 -1.84 -32.98
N ASP A 396 -19.87 -2.72 -32.00
CA ASP A 396 -21.16 -3.37 -31.73
C ASP A 396 -22.17 -2.38 -31.10
N VAL A 397 -21.73 -1.16 -30.75
CA VAL A 397 -22.56 -0.07 -30.18
C VAL A 397 -23.09 0.87 -31.29
N LEU A 398 -22.61 0.73 -32.52
CA LEU A 398 -22.98 1.60 -33.65
C LEU A 398 -23.84 0.90 -34.71
N ASP A 399 -24.24 -0.36 -34.48
CA ASP A 399 -25.21 -1.08 -35.30
C ASP A 399 -26.62 -1.01 -34.69
#